data_AF-A0A090L311-F1
#
_entry.id   AF-A0A090L311-F1
#
_cell.length_a   1.000
_cell.length_b   1.000
_cell.length_c   1.000
_cell.angle_alpha   90.00
_cell.angle_beta   90.00
_cell.angle_gamma   90.00
#
_symmetry.space_group_name_H-M   'P 1'
#
loop_
_entity.id
_entity.type
_entity.pdbx_description
1 polymer ?
#
loop_
_entity_poly.entity_id
_entity_poly.type
_entity_poly.pdbx_seq_one_letter_code
_entity_poly.pdbx_strand_id
1 'polypeptide(L)'
;MSLMNEMIDNVKKLVKEKQFSEAIIQAESLFGYQVCDYNLFMFTANAYLQTEKYEKCYEMLKKGIDMKPENRTGYVGILKLYTDKHISGNEEIRKYVEKLVNLDSKDPLKIEAYERTLKNLYIELQDFDSLSQIIDKDPMIVKELFKGNFLSKMSKDFFVTCIKKRGLL
;
A
#
# COMPACT_ATOMS: atom_id res chain seq x y z
N MET A 1 21.15 28.79 -6.95
CA MET A 1 20.55 27.50 -6.53
C MET A 1 21.69 26.64 -5.98
N SER A 2 21.51 25.78 -4.98
CA SER A 2 22.62 24.92 -4.52
C SER A 2 22.83 23.77 -5.49
N LEU A 3 24.08 23.30 -5.64
CA LEU A 3 24.42 22.15 -6.51
C LEU A 3 23.54 20.92 -6.23
N MET A 4 23.22 20.65 -4.97
CA MET A 4 22.34 19.54 -4.59
C MET A 4 20.91 19.70 -5.12
N ASN A 5 20.36 20.92 -5.11
CA ASN A 5 19.03 21.17 -5.65
C ASN A 5 18.99 20.97 -7.17
N GLU A 6 20.06 21.36 -7.88
CA GLU A 6 20.18 21.12 -9.32
C GLU A 6 20.26 19.62 -9.65
N MET A 7 20.99 18.84 -8.86
CA MET A 7 21.05 17.39 -9.01
C MET A 7 19.70 16.72 -8.74
N ILE A 8 18.98 17.15 -7.70
CA ILE A 8 17.62 16.66 -7.42
C ILE A 8 16.69 16.99 -8.60
N ASP A 9 16.72 18.22 -9.11
CA ASP A 9 15.90 18.62 -10.25
C ASP A 9 16.25 17.84 -11.52
N ASN A 10 17.52 17.46 -11.70
CA ASN A 10 17.92 16.59 -12.80
C ASN A 10 17.35 15.16 -12.65
N VAL A 11 17.33 14.58 -11.45
CA VAL A 11 16.64 13.29 -11.20
C VAL A 11 15.17 13.40 -11.60
N LYS A 12 14.47 14.47 -11.18
CA LYS A 12 13.07 14.69 -11.55
C LYS A 12 12.89 14.76 -13.07
N LYS A 13 13.79 15.45 -13.77
CA LYS A 13 13.78 15.57 -15.23
C LYS A 13 13.95 14.20 -15.90
N LEU A 14 14.96 13.43 -15.52
CA LEU A 14 15.23 12.09 -16.07
C LEU A 14 14.02 11.16 -15.92
N VAL A 15 13.35 11.18 -14.75
CA VAL A 15 12.14 10.38 -14.54
C VAL A 15 11.00 10.80 -15.46
N LYS A 16 10.81 12.11 -15.69
CA LYS A 16 9.80 12.62 -16.64
C LYS A 16 10.11 12.23 -18.08
N GLU A 17 11.40 12.17 -18.43
CA GLU A 17 11.91 11.73 -19.73
C GLU A 17 11.99 10.19 -19.85
N LYS A 18 11.54 9.45 -18.83
CA LYS A 18 11.55 7.98 -18.74
C LYS A 18 12.95 7.36 -18.79
N GLN A 19 13.99 8.14 -18.50
CA GLN A 19 15.37 7.70 -18.34
C GLN A 19 15.57 7.15 -16.93
N PHE A 20 14.90 6.04 -16.61
CA PHE A 20 14.81 5.54 -15.23
C PHE A 20 16.13 5.01 -14.69
N SER A 21 16.94 4.35 -15.52
CA SER A 21 18.25 3.83 -15.13
C SER A 21 19.20 4.96 -14.72
N GLU A 22 19.27 6.02 -15.52
CA GLU A 22 20.08 7.20 -15.24
C GLU A 22 19.57 7.95 -14.01
N ALA A 23 18.25 8.09 -13.87
CA ALA A 23 17.63 8.70 -12.69
C ALA A 23 18.03 7.97 -11.39
N ILE A 24 18.02 6.63 -11.42
CA ILE A 24 18.43 5.80 -10.27
C ILE A 24 19.90 6.04 -9.93
N ILE A 25 20.80 6.03 -10.91
CA ILE A 25 22.24 6.23 -10.67
C ILE A 25 22.49 7.57 -9.96
N GLN A 26 21.85 8.63 -10.45
CA GLN A 26 22.02 9.96 -9.85
C GLN A 26 21.37 10.06 -8.47
N ALA A 27 20.21 9.45 -8.28
CA ALA A 27 19.56 9.41 -6.97
C ALA A 27 20.39 8.63 -5.94
N GLU A 28 20.95 7.47 -6.31
CA GLU A 28 21.81 6.67 -5.42
C GLU A 28 23.08 7.45 -5.04
N SER A 29 23.64 8.24 -5.96
CA SER A 29 24.73 9.16 -5.63
C SER A 29 24.32 10.21 -4.58
N LEU A 30 23.14 10.83 -4.74
CA LEU A 30 22.61 11.80 -3.76
C LEU A 30 22.38 11.18 -2.38
N PHE A 31 21.89 9.93 -2.33
CA PHE A 31 21.74 9.21 -1.06
C PHE A 31 23.09 8.91 -0.39
N GLY A 32 24.16 8.71 -1.17
CA GLY A 32 25.52 8.61 -0.66
C GLY A 32 25.99 9.86 0.09
N TYR A 33 25.47 11.03 -0.29
CA TYR A 33 25.67 12.30 0.41
C TYR A 33 24.63 12.57 1.51
N GLN A 34 23.85 11.55 1.89
CA GLN A 34 22.80 11.63 2.92
C GLN A 34 21.73 12.70 2.62
N VAL A 35 21.48 12.99 1.34
CA VAL A 35 20.43 13.93 0.94
C VAL A 35 19.05 13.32 1.26
N CYS A 36 18.29 14.00 2.11
CA CYS A 36 16.92 13.65 2.46
C CYS A 36 15.94 14.68 1.88
N ASP A 37 15.35 14.37 0.73
CA ASP A 37 14.33 15.20 0.09
C ASP A 37 13.12 14.36 -0.32
N TYR A 38 11.92 14.88 -0.04
CA TYR A 38 10.67 14.19 -0.34
C TYR A 38 10.54 13.90 -1.83
N ASN A 39 10.80 14.87 -2.70
CA ASN A 39 10.62 14.66 -4.12
C ASN A 39 11.66 13.67 -4.64
N LEU A 40 12.93 13.78 -4.20
CA LEU A 40 13.95 12.81 -4.55
C LEU A 40 13.48 11.38 -4.24
N PHE A 41 12.96 11.12 -3.03
CA PHE A 41 12.40 9.81 -2.70
C PHE A 41 11.24 9.40 -3.61
N MET A 42 10.28 10.30 -3.86
CA MET A 42 9.11 9.95 -4.69
C MET A 42 9.45 9.70 -6.17
N PHE A 43 10.34 10.50 -6.76
CA PHE A 43 10.77 10.30 -8.15
C PHE A 43 11.63 9.05 -8.29
N THR A 44 12.51 8.78 -7.32
CA THR A 44 13.31 7.56 -7.31
C THR A 44 12.46 6.31 -7.06
N ALA A 45 11.45 6.38 -6.19
CA ALA A 45 10.46 5.31 -6.04
C ALA A 45 9.79 4.98 -7.38
N ASN A 46 9.37 6.00 -8.13
CA ASN A 46 8.82 5.80 -9.47
C ASN A 46 9.84 5.14 -10.41
N ALA A 47 11.08 5.62 -10.44
CA ALA A 47 12.12 5.00 -11.27
C ALA A 47 12.37 3.52 -10.91
N TYR A 48 12.40 3.19 -9.61
CA TYR A 48 12.50 1.82 -9.14
C TYR A 48 11.29 0.97 -9.53
N LEU A 49 10.08 1.51 -9.44
CA LEU A 49 8.87 0.82 -9.90
C LEU A 49 8.94 0.50 -11.40
N GLN A 50 9.36 1.45 -12.23
CA GLN A 50 9.45 1.29 -13.69
C GLN A 50 10.59 0.35 -14.13
N THR A 51 11.51 0.05 -13.22
CA THR A 51 12.63 -0.89 -13.45
C THR A 51 12.47 -2.17 -12.62
N GLU A 52 11.27 -2.43 -12.12
CA GLU A 52 10.87 -3.63 -11.38
C GLU A 52 11.69 -3.90 -10.10
N LYS A 53 12.32 -2.86 -9.55
CA LYS A 53 13.06 -2.90 -8.28
C LYS A 53 12.10 -2.65 -7.11
N TYR A 54 11.15 -3.56 -6.91
CA TYR A 54 10.01 -3.35 -6.01
C TYR A 54 10.39 -3.12 -4.54
N GLU A 55 11.40 -3.82 -4.03
CA GLU A 55 11.85 -3.62 -2.63
C GLU A 55 12.41 -2.21 -2.42
N LYS A 56 13.28 -1.74 -3.33
CA LYS A 56 13.81 -0.38 -3.27
C LYS A 56 12.72 0.68 -3.49
N CYS A 57 11.73 0.39 -4.34
CA CYS A 57 10.55 1.23 -4.50
C CYS A 57 9.80 1.38 -3.16
N TYR A 58 9.53 0.25 -2.48
CA TYR A 58 8.89 0.23 -1.16
C TYR A 58 9.66 1.07 -0.13
N GLU A 59 10.99 0.89 -0.04
CA GLU A 59 11.83 1.68 0.86
C GLU A 59 11.74 3.19 0.61
N MET A 60 11.79 3.62 -0.67
CA MET A 60 11.71 5.04 -1.00
C MET A 60 10.32 5.62 -0.71
N LEU A 61 9.26 4.85 -0.94
CA LEU A 61 7.89 5.25 -0.58
C LEU A 61 7.75 5.43 0.94
N LYS A 62 8.31 4.53 1.74
CA LYS A 62 8.34 4.66 3.21
C LYS A 62 9.06 5.93 3.66
N LYS A 63 10.24 6.21 3.12
CA LYS A 63 10.95 7.48 3.41
C LYS A 63 10.12 8.71 3.03
N GLY A 64 9.40 8.64 1.90
CA GLY A 64 8.47 9.70 1.50
C GLY A 64 7.31 9.90 2.49
N ILE A 65 6.74 8.80 2.99
CA ILE A 65 5.69 8.80 4.03
C ILE A 65 6.22 9.42 5.33
N ASP A 66 7.41 9.02 5.78
CA ASP A 66 8.02 9.54 7.02
C ASP A 66 8.21 11.06 6.98
N MET A 67 8.53 11.62 5.80
CA MET A 67 8.67 13.07 5.61
C MET A 67 7.33 13.81 5.51
N LYS A 68 6.30 13.18 4.92
CA LYS A 68 5.00 13.80 4.67
C LYS A 68 3.86 12.80 4.95
N PRO A 69 3.57 12.51 6.24
CA PRO A 69 2.63 11.47 6.62
C PRO A 69 1.16 11.77 6.24
N GLU A 70 0.83 13.03 5.97
CA GLU A 70 -0.50 13.44 5.48
C GLU A 70 -0.60 13.44 3.95
N ASN A 71 0.50 13.16 3.24
CA ASN A 71 0.47 13.04 1.79
C ASN A 71 0.17 11.59 1.38
N ARG A 72 -0.95 11.39 0.70
CA ARG A 72 -1.41 10.07 0.23
C ARG A 72 -0.48 9.38 -0.78
N THR A 73 0.38 10.10 -1.51
CA THR A 73 1.12 9.52 -2.65
C THR A 73 1.96 8.31 -2.27
N GLY A 74 2.69 8.36 -1.15
CA GLY A 74 3.50 7.24 -0.67
C GLY A 74 2.65 5.99 -0.36
N TYR A 75 1.57 6.18 0.39
CA TYR A 75 0.65 5.11 0.74
C TYR A 75 -0.01 4.47 -0.49
N VAL A 76 -0.44 5.27 -1.48
CA VAL A 76 -0.99 4.76 -2.73
C VAL A 76 0.05 3.95 -3.51
N GLY A 77 1.30 4.38 -3.53
CA GLY A 77 2.40 3.64 -4.17
C GLY A 77 2.60 2.26 -3.52
N ILE A 78 2.58 2.20 -2.19
CA ILE A 78 2.72 0.95 -1.45
C ILE A 78 1.50 0.04 -1.68
N LEU A 79 0.29 0.61 -1.63
CA LEU A 79 -0.93 -0.12 -1.92
C LEU A 79 -0.89 -0.75 -3.32
N LYS A 80 -0.39 -0.02 -4.32
CA LYS A 80 -0.20 -0.54 -5.67
C LYS A 80 0.76 -1.74 -5.69
N LEU A 81 1.92 -1.65 -5.02
CA LEU A 81 2.84 -2.78 -4.92
C LEU A 81 2.17 -4.03 -4.32
N TYR A 82 1.33 -3.84 -3.30
CA TYR A 82 0.59 -4.93 -2.67
C TYR A 82 -0.49 -5.51 -3.58
N THR A 83 -1.29 -4.67 -4.24
CA THR A 83 -2.37 -5.14 -5.12
C THR A 83 -1.83 -5.84 -6.36
N ASP A 84 -0.70 -5.37 -6.88
CA ASP A 84 0.00 -5.94 -8.04
C ASP A 84 0.85 -7.16 -7.65
N LYS A 85 0.79 -7.60 -6.37
CA LYS A 85 1.45 -8.79 -5.82
C LYS A 85 2.98 -8.76 -5.88
N HIS A 86 3.56 -7.56 -5.87
CA HIS A 86 5.01 -7.38 -5.75
C HIS A 86 5.49 -7.46 -4.29
N ILE A 87 4.61 -7.22 -3.32
CA ILE A 87 4.85 -7.40 -1.88
C ILE A 87 3.70 -8.16 -1.23
N SER A 88 3.99 -8.85 -0.13
CA SER A 88 2.98 -9.56 0.67
C SER A 88 2.24 -8.64 1.64
N GLY A 89 1.03 -9.02 2.00
CA GLY A 89 0.27 -8.33 3.04
C GLY A 89 0.94 -8.50 4.40
N ASN A 90 0.96 -7.44 5.20
CA ASN A 90 1.39 -7.45 6.59
C ASN A 90 0.65 -6.35 7.38
N GLU A 91 0.86 -6.32 8.68
CA GLU A 91 0.28 -5.32 9.58
C GLU A 91 0.62 -3.87 9.21
N GLU A 92 1.78 -3.63 8.59
CA GLU A 92 2.18 -2.31 8.12
C GLU A 92 1.32 -1.87 6.92
N ILE A 93 1.14 -2.76 5.93
CA ILE A 93 0.26 -2.52 4.78
C ILE A 93 -1.17 -2.24 5.25
N ARG A 94 -1.66 -2.99 6.24
CA ARG A 94 -2.98 -2.77 6.83
C ARG A 94 -3.12 -1.33 7.36
N LYS A 95 -2.17 -0.88 8.18
CA LYS A 95 -2.14 0.49 8.71
C LYS A 95 -2.06 1.55 7.60
N TYR A 96 -1.32 1.28 6.52
CA TYR A 96 -1.26 2.17 5.37
C TYR A 96 -2.60 2.32 4.65
N VAL A 97 -3.35 1.23 4.49
CA VAL A 97 -4.69 1.30 3.89
C VAL A 97 -5.70 1.99 4.83
N GLU A 98 -5.65 1.72 6.13
CA GLU A 98 -6.46 2.45 7.13
C GLU A 98 -6.18 3.97 7.09
N LYS A 99 -4.91 4.35 6.97
CA LYS A 99 -4.52 5.77 6.82
C LYS A 99 -5.09 6.37 5.53
N LEU A 100 -5.09 5.62 4.42
CA LEU A 100 -5.72 6.07 3.16
C LEU A 100 -7.23 6.28 3.28
N VAL A 101 -7.96 5.39 3.97
CA VAL A 101 -9.40 5.58 4.25
C VAL A 101 -9.64 6.91 4.98
N ASN A 102 -8.79 7.24 5.96
CA ASN A 102 -8.91 8.50 6.70
C ASN A 102 -8.58 9.73 5.82
N LEU A 103 -7.50 9.67 5.04
CA LEU A 103 -7.06 10.77 4.18
C LEU A 103 -8.05 11.07 3.04
N ASP A 104 -8.63 10.03 2.44
CA ASP A 104 -9.59 10.14 1.33
C ASP A 104 -11.05 9.99 1.80
N SER A 105 -11.34 10.27 3.07
CA SER A 105 -12.65 10.09 3.73
C SER A 105 -13.85 10.79 3.07
N LYS A 106 -13.62 11.65 2.07
CA LYS A 106 -14.66 12.36 1.30
C LYS A 106 -14.93 11.76 -0.08
N ASP A 107 -14.21 10.71 -0.48
CA ASP A 107 -14.32 10.05 -1.78
C ASP A 107 -14.83 8.62 -1.61
N PRO A 108 -16.16 8.39 -1.66
CA PRO A 108 -16.76 7.09 -1.41
C PRO A 108 -16.23 5.97 -2.30
N LEU A 109 -15.89 6.28 -3.56
CA LEU A 109 -15.38 5.29 -4.51
C LEU A 109 -13.98 4.80 -4.11
N LYS A 110 -13.13 5.70 -3.60
CA LYS A 110 -11.82 5.31 -3.07
C LYS A 110 -11.95 4.52 -1.77
N ILE A 111 -12.84 4.96 -0.87
CA ILE A 111 -13.09 4.27 0.40
C ILE A 111 -13.53 2.84 0.13
N GLU A 112 -14.49 2.62 -0.77
CA GLU A 112 -14.95 1.27 -1.12
C GLU A 112 -13.80 0.39 -1.65
N ALA A 113 -12.92 0.96 -2.49
CA ALA A 113 -11.74 0.24 -2.98
C ALA A 113 -10.75 -0.12 -1.86
N TYR A 114 -10.55 0.78 -0.89
CA TYR A 114 -9.69 0.54 0.27
C TYR A 114 -10.29 -0.48 1.23
N GLU A 115 -11.59 -0.41 1.51
CA GLU A 115 -12.30 -1.39 2.34
C GLU A 115 -12.25 -2.79 1.72
N ARG A 116 -12.41 -2.88 0.40
CA ARG A 116 -12.21 -4.15 -0.33
C ARG A 116 -10.79 -4.68 -0.16
N THR A 117 -9.80 -3.79 -0.16
CA THR A 117 -8.39 -4.18 0.03
C THR A 117 -8.11 -4.58 1.48
N LEU A 118 -8.67 -3.88 2.47
CA LEU A 118 -8.61 -4.27 3.88
C LEU A 118 -9.24 -5.64 4.12
N LYS A 119 -10.41 -5.90 3.55
CA LYS A 119 -11.04 -7.24 3.60
C LYS A 119 -10.08 -8.33 3.11
N ASN A 120 -9.42 -8.11 1.98
CA ASN A 120 -8.45 -9.06 1.43
C ASN A 120 -7.22 -9.21 2.33
N LEU A 121 -6.72 -8.13 2.91
CA LEU A 121 -5.62 -8.16 3.89
C LEU A 121 -6.01 -8.94 5.14
N TYR A 122 -7.19 -8.72 5.72
CA TYR A 122 -7.63 -9.47 6.89
C TYR A 122 -7.74 -10.98 6.59
N ILE A 123 -8.19 -11.35 5.39
CA ILE A 123 -8.20 -12.76 4.95
C ILE A 123 -6.77 -13.31 4.84
N GLU A 124 -5.86 -12.56 4.23
CA GLU A 124 -4.46 -12.97 4.04
C GLU A 124 -3.72 -13.12 5.38
N LEU A 125 -3.95 -12.19 6.31
CA LEU A 125 -3.37 -12.15 7.65
C LEU A 125 -4.09 -13.05 8.66
N GLN A 126 -5.22 -13.65 8.27
CA GLN A 126 -6.11 -14.40 9.16
C GLN A 126 -6.57 -13.57 10.37
N ASP A 127 -6.74 -12.25 10.18
CA ASP A 127 -7.31 -11.33 11.15
C ASP A 127 -8.83 -11.50 11.19
N PHE A 128 -9.24 -12.58 11.85
CA PHE A 128 -10.63 -12.99 11.98
C PHE A 128 -11.46 -12.04 12.86
N ASP A 129 -10.83 -11.33 13.78
CA ASP A 129 -11.52 -10.36 14.63
C ASP A 129 -11.99 -9.16 13.79
N SER A 130 -11.12 -8.61 12.96
CA SER A 130 -11.46 -7.52 12.03
C SER A 130 -12.50 -7.98 10.99
N LEU A 131 -12.39 -9.21 10.48
CA LEU A 131 -13.41 -9.78 9.59
C LEU A 131 -14.76 -9.95 10.27
N SER A 132 -14.81 -10.35 11.55
CA SER A 132 -16.06 -10.45 12.29
C SER A 132 -16.75 -9.09 12.40
N GLN A 133 -15.99 -8.02 12.69
CA GLN A 133 -16.55 -6.67 12.78
C GLN A 133 -17.13 -6.18 11.44
N ILE A 134 -16.50 -6.54 10.32
CA ILE A 134 -17.02 -6.26 8.98
C ILE A 134 -18.36 -7.00 8.76
N ILE A 135 -18.40 -8.29 9.09
CA ILE A 135 -19.61 -9.11 8.94
C ILE A 135 -20.75 -8.61 9.83
N ASP A 136 -20.44 -8.16 11.05
CA ASP A 136 -21.45 -7.61 11.96
C ASP A 136 -22.08 -6.31 11.40
N LYS A 137 -21.32 -5.54 10.62
CA LYS A 137 -21.82 -4.32 9.95
C LYS A 137 -22.56 -4.62 8.65
N ASP A 138 -22.08 -5.59 7.88
CA ASP A 138 -22.71 -6.04 6.63
C ASP A 138 -22.69 -7.57 6.52
N PRO A 139 -23.76 -8.24 7.00
CA PRO A 139 -23.85 -9.70 6.96
C PRO A 139 -23.87 -10.29 5.55
N MET A 140 -24.17 -9.52 4.50
CA MET A 140 -24.21 -10.03 3.13
C MET A 140 -22.81 -10.40 2.60
N ILE A 141 -21.76 -9.82 3.18
CA ILE A 141 -20.36 -10.13 2.87
C ILE A 141 -20.05 -11.61 3.07
N VAL A 142 -20.74 -12.28 4.00
CA VAL A 142 -20.59 -13.73 4.24
C VAL A 142 -20.78 -14.52 2.94
N LYS A 143 -21.81 -14.19 2.15
CA LYS A 143 -22.06 -14.87 0.87
C LYS A 143 -20.95 -14.62 -0.14
N GLU A 144 -20.34 -13.44 -0.14
CA GLU A 144 -19.21 -13.13 -1.01
C GLU A 144 -17.96 -13.93 -0.62
N LEU A 145 -17.68 -14.00 0.68
CA LEU A 145 -16.56 -14.76 1.22
C LEU A 145 -16.63 -16.24 0.79
N PHE A 146 -17.82 -16.84 0.84
CA PHE A 146 -18.04 -18.23 0.42
C PHE A 146 -17.93 -18.49 -1.10
N LYS A 147 -17.95 -17.46 -1.96
CA LYS A 147 -17.76 -17.63 -3.42
C LYS A 147 -16.29 -17.86 -3.82
N GLY A 148 -15.35 -17.50 -2.95
CA GLY A 148 -13.91 -17.58 -3.23
C GLY A 148 -13.20 -18.73 -2.53
N ASN A 149 -11.87 -18.66 -2.46
CA ASN A 149 -11.05 -19.62 -1.71
C ASN A 149 -11.02 -19.34 -0.19
N PHE A 150 -11.87 -18.43 0.32
CA PHE A 150 -11.85 -18.08 1.75
C PHE A 150 -12.07 -19.29 2.66
N LEU A 151 -12.92 -20.23 2.23
CA LEU A 151 -13.20 -21.47 2.94
C LEU A 151 -11.93 -22.25 3.31
N SER A 152 -10.91 -22.27 2.45
CA SER A 152 -9.66 -23.00 2.73
C SER A 152 -8.72 -22.26 3.67
N LYS A 153 -8.94 -20.96 3.87
CA LYS A 153 -8.14 -20.10 4.76
C LYS A 153 -8.81 -19.86 6.12
N MET A 154 -10.08 -20.21 6.24
CA MET A 154 -10.92 -19.92 7.41
C MET A 154 -10.58 -20.87 8.57
N SER A 155 -10.47 -20.33 9.79
CA SER A 155 -10.38 -21.16 10.99
C SER A 155 -11.74 -21.77 11.35
N LYS A 156 -11.73 -22.98 11.91
CA LYS A 156 -12.94 -23.67 12.38
C LYS A 156 -13.68 -22.84 13.44
N ASP A 157 -12.93 -22.18 14.32
CA ASP A 157 -13.50 -21.37 15.40
C ASP A 157 -14.20 -20.12 14.87
N PHE A 158 -13.61 -19.46 13.86
CA PHE A 158 -14.25 -18.36 13.17
C PHE A 158 -15.54 -18.83 12.47
N PHE A 159 -15.51 -19.96 11.76
CA PHE A 159 -16.72 -20.51 11.14
C PHE A 159 -17.85 -20.75 12.16
N VAL A 160 -17.55 -21.42 13.26
CA VAL A 160 -18.56 -21.77 14.27
C VAL A 160 -19.09 -20.52 14.97
N THR A 161 -18.21 -19.61 15.36
CA THR A 161 -18.56 -18.45 16.19
C THR A 161 -19.15 -17.31 15.37
N CYS A 162 -18.58 -17.04 14.19
CA CYS A 162 -18.96 -15.90 13.37
C CYS A 162 -20.06 -16.24 12.36
N ILE A 163 -20.02 -17.42 11.75
CA ILE A 163 -20.97 -17.74 10.70
C ILE A 163 -22.14 -18.58 11.23
N LYS A 164 -21.84 -19.71 11.89
CA LYS A 164 -22.86 -20.69 12.28
C LYS A 164 -23.77 -20.19 13.41
N LYS A 165 -23.19 -19.64 14.49
CA LYS A 165 -23.98 -19.15 15.64
C LYS A 165 -24.88 -17.95 15.32
N ARG A 166 -24.49 -17.13 14.33
CA ARG A 166 -25.26 -15.94 13.92
C ARG A 166 -26.36 -16.25 12.89
N GLY A 167 -26.53 -17.51 12.48
CA GLY A 167 -27.55 -17.89 11.49
C GLY A 167 -27.31 -17.29 10.10
N LEU A 168 -26.06 -17.01 9.74
CA LEU A 168 -25.68 -16.36 8.48
C LEU A 168 -25.50 -17.35 7.32
N LEU A 169 -25.90 -18.61 7.54
CA LEU A 169 -25.93 -19.71 6.58
C LEU A 169 -27.26 -20.46 6.69
#